data_AF-A0A8J4Q2U2-F1
#
_entry.id   AF-A0A8J4Q2U2-F1
#
_cell.length_a   1.000
_cell.length_b   1.000
_cell.length_c   1.000
_cell.angle_alpha   90.00
_cell.angle_beta   90.00
_cell.angle_gamma   90.00
#
_symmetry.space_group_name_H-M   'P 1'
#
loop_
_entity.id
_entity.type
_entity.pdbx_description
1 polymer ?
#
loop_
_entity_poly.entity_id
_entity_poly.type
_entity_poly.pdbx_seq_one_letter_code
_entity_poly.pdbx_strand_id
1 'polypeptide(L)'
;MAEVVENKGKLWRTMGVVRSGKIYYSIEEALFLMEIGALVLLDDNGTSLSLNDIYAKVSGDSWELFEVYRHLKLLGYIVGQHGITWSIKDAK
;
A
#
# COMPACT_ATOMS: atom_id res chain seq x y z
N MET A 1 -5.68 -2.39 5.22
CA MET A 1 -4.24 -2.03 5.25
C MET A 1 -3.45 -3.33 5.19
N ALA A 2 -2.36 -3.37 4.45
CA ALA A 2 -1.47 -4.53 4.35
C ALA A 2 -0.23 -4.30 5.22
N GLU A 3 0.12 -5.25 6.09
CA GLU A 3 1.35 -5.19 6.88
C GLU A 3 2.56 -5.65 6.05
N VAL A 4 3.67 -4.93 6.16
CA VAL A 4 4.93 -5.33 5.52
C VAL A 4 5.66 -6.34 6.39
N VAL A 5 5.70 -7.59 5.95
CA VAL A 5 6.44 -8.67 6.62
C VAL A 5 7.94 -8.60 6.29
N GLU A 6 8.27 -8.33 5.03
CA GLU A 6 9.65 -8.19 4.58
C GLU A 6 9.80 -6.91 3.74
N ASN A 7 10.73 -6.05 4.12
CA ASN A 7 11.00 -4.80 3.41
C ASN A 7 12.36 -4.89 2.72
N LYS A 8 12.34 -4.99 1.40
CA LYS A 8 13.54 -4.92 0.56
C LYS A 8 13.50 -3.64 -0.27
N GLY A 9 14.45 -2.74 -0.02
CA GLY A 9 14.62 -1.50 -0.78
C GLY A 9 14.27 -0.23 -0.02
N LYS A 10 13.91 0.82 -0.77
CA LYS A 10 13.74 2.20 -0.26
C LYS A 10 12.32 2.76 -0.45
N LEU A 11 11.37 1.94 -0.92
CA LEU A 11 9.99 2.35 -1.23
C LEU A 11 9.23 2.84 0.00
N TRP A 12 9.52 2.25 1.17
CA TRP A 12 8.98 2.67 2.47
C TRP A 12 9.29 4.13 2.86
N ARG A 13 10.23 4.81 2.19
CA ARG A 13 10.52 6.24 2.44
C ARG A 13 9.47 7.17 1.86
N THR A 14 8.75 6.74 0.83
CA THR A 14 7.80 7.57 0.06
C THR A 14 6.41 6.96 -0.02
N MET A 15 6.19 5.83 0.66
CA MET A 15 4.95 5.06 0.67
C MET A 15 4.82 4.34 2.00
N GLY A 16 3.57 4.11 2.43
CA GLY A 16 3.25 3.40 3.66
C GLY A 16 3.31 4.28 4.90
N VAL A 17 2.61 3.81 5.92
CA VAL A 17 2.45 4.46 7.22
C VAL A 17 3.19 3.65 8.27
N VAL A 18 4.00 4.32 9.08
CA VAL A 18 4.74 3.70 10.17
C VAL A 18 3.92 3.78 11.45
N ARG A 19 3.53 2.62 12.00
CA ARG A 19 2.83 2.51 13.29
C ARG A 19 3.55 1.51 14.18
N SER A 20 3.96 1.94 15.36
CA SER A 20 4.61 1.10 16.39
C SER A 20 5.74 0.22 15.85
N GLY A 21 6.60 0.80 14.99
CA GLY A 21 7.76 0.11 14.40
C GLY A 21 7.46 -0.78 13.19
N LYS A 22 6.19 -0.92 12.80
CA LYS A 22 5.75 -1.67 11.61
C LYS A 22 5.32 -0.72 10.50
N ILE A 23 5.47 -1.18 9.24
CA ILE A 23 5.04 -0.43 8.05
C ILE A 23 3.74 -1.05 7.54
N TYR A 24 2.78 -0.19 7.25
CA TYR A 24 1.49 -0.56 6.69
C TYR A 24 1.27 0.16 5.38
N TYR A 25 0.85 -0.56 4.34
CA TYR A 25 0.39 0.05 3.09
C TYR A 25 -1.13 0.16 3.09
N SER A 26 -1.65 1.26 2.55
CA SER A 26 -3.08 1.33 2.19
C SER A 26 -3.39 0.39 1.02
N ILE A 27 -4.66 0.13 0.75
CA ILE A 27 -5.10 -0.85 -0.26
C ILE A 27 -4.62 -0.40 -1.65
N GLU A 28 -4.73 0.90 -1.93
CA GLU A 28 -4.32 1.56 -3.16
C GLU A 28 -2.80 1.50 -3.35
N GLU A 29 -2.04 1.70 -2.27
CA GLU A 29 -0.58 1.60 -2.30
C GLU A 29 -0.12 0.16 -2.57
N ALA A 30 -0.75 -0.82 -1.90
CA ALA A 30 -0.45 -2.23 -2.08
C ALA A 30 -0.77 -2.69 -3.51
N LEU A 31 -1.92 -2.27 -4.05
CA LEU A 31 -2.35 -2.59 -5.41
C LEU A 31 -1.37 -2.02 -6.45
N PHE A 32 -0.97 -0.76 -6.30
CA PHE A 32 0.01 -0.13 -7.18
C PHE A 32 1.37 -0.84 -7.13
N LEU A 33 1.85 -1.19 -5.93
CA LEU A 33 3.11 -1.91 -5.78
C LEU A 33 3.05 -3.31 -6.40
N MET A 34 1.91 -3.99 -6.35
CA MET A 34 1.71 -5.26 -7.02
C MET A 34 1.64 -5.13 -8.54
N GLU A 35 0.98 -4.09 -9.07
CA GLU A 35 0.95 -3.81 -10.53
C GLU A 35 2.36 -3.64 -11.11
N ILE A 36 3.26 -2.94 -10.39
CA ILE A 36 4.63 -2.72 -10.84
C ILE A 36 5.58 -3.88 -10.47
N GLY A 37 5.09 -4.93 -9.81
CA GLY A 37 5.87 -6.09 -9.39
C GLY A 37 6.84 -5.83 -8.22
N ALA A 38 6.62 -4.77 -7.44
CA ALA A 38 7.45 -4.38 -6.30
C ALA A 38 6.97 -4.93 -4.95
N LEU A 39 5.79 -5.55 -4.91
CA LEU A 39 5.22 -6.17 -3.71
C LEU A 39 4.61 -7.54 -4.06
N VAL A 40 4.79 -8.49 -3.16
CA VAL A 40 4.06 -9.76 -3.17
C VAL A 40 3.18 -9.77 -1.92
N LEU A 41 1.86 -9.79 -2.10
CA LEU A 41 0.93 -9.98 -0.99
C LEU A 41 0.76 -11.46 -0.70
N LEU A 42 0.78 -11.78 0.60
CA LEU A 42 0.51 -13.10 1.11
C LEU A 42 -0.84 -13.06 1.83
N ASP A 43 -1.65 -14.08 1.61
CA ASP A 43 -2.86 -14.32 2.40
C ASP A 43 -2.51 -14.86 3.79
N ASP A 44 -3.51 -15.00 4.67
CA ASP A 44 -3.32 -15.52 6.03
C ASP A 44 -2.69 -16.93 6.05
N ASN A 45 -2.87 -17.70 4.98
CA ASN A 45 -2.30 -19.03 4.79
C ASN A 45 -0.88 -19.02 4.20
N GLY A 46 -0.27 -17.85 3.98
CA GLY A 46 1.05 -17.70 3.37
C GLY A 46 1.08 -17.93 1.85
N THR A 47 -0.09 -18.04 1.21
CA THR A 47 -0.21 -18.18 -0.25
C THR A 47 -0.10 -16.81 -0.91
N SER A 48 0.64 -16.71 -2.01
CA SER A 48 0.71 -15.47 -2.79
C SER A 48 -0.63 -15.16 -3.44
N LEU A 49 -1.17 -13.97 -3.18
CA LEU A 49 -2.36 -13.46 -3.84
C LEU A 49 -2.03 -13.02 -5.27
N SER A 50 -2.91 -13.37 -6.22
CA SER A 50 -2.80 -12.85 -7.58
C SER A 50 -3.37 -11.43 -7.66
N LEU A 51 -2.96 -10.69 -8.70
CA LEU A 51 -3.48 -9.35 -8.98
C LEU A 51 -5.01 -9.36 -9.16
N ASN A 52 -5.54 -10.39 -9.83
CA ASN A 52 -6.98 -10.56 -10.04
C ASN A 52 -7.74 -10.77 -8.74
N ASP A 53 -7.17 -11.50 -7.78
CA ASP A 53 -7.83 -11.74 -6.48
C ASP A 53 -8.01 -10.45 -5.69
N ILE A 54 -7.09 -9.50 -5.85
CA ILE A 54 -7.16 -8.20 -5.15
C ILE A 54 -8.09 -7.26 -5.89
N TYR A 55 -8.07 -7.24 -7.22
CA TYR A 55 -9.07 -6.48 -7.98
C TYR A 55 -10.49 -6.93 -7.65
N ALA A 56 -10.73 -8.22 -7.44
CA ALA A 56 -12.02 -8.71 -6.98
C ALA A 56 -12.40 -8.22 -5.56
N LYS A 57 -11.42 -7.85 -4.73
CA LYS A 57 -11.62 -7.30 -3.38
C LYS A 57 -11.80 -5.77 -3.35
N VAL A 58 -11.45 -5.07 -4.43
CA VAL A 58 -11.61 -3.61 -4.53
C VAL A 58 -13.01 -3.31 -5.05
N SER A 59 -13.82 -2.60 -4.26
CA SER A 59 -15.18 -2.19 -4.64
C SER A 59 -15.17 -0.93 -5.52
N GLY A 60 -16.27 -0.67 -6.25
CA GLY A 60 -16.36 0.39 -7.26
C GLY A 60 -15.88 1.78 -6.84
N ASP A 61 -16.28 2.27 -5.66
CA ASP A 61 -15.86 3.61 -5.19
C ASP A 61 -14.35 3.70 -4.89
N SER A 62 -13.72 2.57 -4.55
CA SER A 62 -12.27 2.50 -4.35
C SER A 62 -11.47 2.39 -5.65
N TRP A 63 -12.14 2.11 -6.78
CA TRP A 63 -11.51 2.05 -8.09
C TRP A 63 -11.11 3.44 -8.60
N GLU A 64 -12.02 4.41 -8.53
CA GLU A 64 -11.76 5.78 -8.98
C GLU A 64 -10.63 6.43 -8.16
N LEU A 65 -10.62 6.19 -6.84
CA LEU A 65 -9.54 6.63 -5.96
C LEU A 65 -8.20 5.98 -6.34
N PHE A 66 -8.21 4.70 -6.71
CA PHE A 66 -7.01 4.01 -7.18
C PHE A 66 -6.50 4.58 -8.51
N GLU A 67 -7.38 4.88 -9.47
CA GLU A 67 -6.97 5.48 -10.76
C GLU A 67 -6.28 6.83 -10.56
N VAL A 68 -6.84 7.69 -9.71
CA VAL A 68 -6.23 8.98 -9.36
C VAL A 68 -4.90 8.79 -8.65
N TYR A 69 -4.86 7.90 -7.66
CA TYR A 69 -3.62 7.57 -6.93
C TYR A 69 -2.52 7.07 -7.87
N ARG A 70 -2.86 6.13 -8.76
CA ARG A 70 -1.96 5.55 -9.76
C ARG A 70 -1.42 6.63 -10.70
N HIS A 71 -2.28 7.51 -11.19
CA HIS A 71 -1.88 8.59 -12.07
C HIS A 71 -0.85 9.52 -11.39
N LEU A 72 -1.14 9.94 -10.16
CA LEU A 72 -0.23 10.78 -9.37
C LEU A 72 1.10 10.07 -9.07
N LYS A 73 1.07 8.76 -8.76
CA LYS A 73 2.29 7.99 -8.51
C LYS A 73 3.17 7.84 -9.75
N LEU A 74 2.58 7.61 -10.92
CA LEU A 74 3.33 7.54 -12.18
C LEU A 74 4.01 8.86 -12.54
N LEU A 75 3.42 10.00 -12.13
CA LEU A 75 4.02 11.33 -12.28
C LEU A 75 5.14 11.62 -11.24
N GLY A 76 5.35 10.72 -10.27
CA GLY A 76 6.39 10.86 -9.24
C GLY A 76 5.94 11.62 -7.99
N TYR A 77 4.65 11.87 -7.80
CA TYR A 77 4.15 12.51 -6.58
C TYR A 77 4.22 11.56 -5.36
N ILE A 78 4.47 12.15 -4.20
CA ILE A 78 4.30 11.47 -2.91
C ILE A 78 2.86 11.70 -2.45
N VAL A 79 2.02 10.70 -2.64
CA VAL A 79 0.59 10.72 -2.26
C VAL A 79 0.43 10.07 -0.89
N GLY A 80 -0.33 10.71 -0.01
CA GLY A 80 -0.73 10.17 1.30
C GLY A 80 -2.21 10.44 1.56
N GLN A 81 -2.86 9.61 2.38
CA GLN A 81 -4.27 9.76 2.71
C GLN A 81 -4.49 10.92 3.69
N HIS A 82 -5.48 11.77 3.39
CA HIS A 82 -5.84 12.89 4.25
C HIS A 82 -6.33 12.38 5.62
N GLY A 83 -5.87 13.00 6.71
CA GLY A 83 -6.22 12.60 8.08
C GLY A 83 -5.43 11.42 8.65
N ILE A 84 -4.58 10.77 7.84
CA ILE A 84 -3.69 9.70 8.30
C ILE A 84 -2.26 10.25 8.43
N THR A 85 -1.74 10.27 9.65
CA THR A 85 -0.36 10.68 9.91
C THR A 85 0.62 9.64 9.38
N TRP A 86 1.66 10.09 8.68
CA TRP A 86 2.69 9.26 8.04
C TRP A 86 3.44 8.36 9.02
N SER A 87 3.69 8.88 10.22
CA SER A 87 4.26 8.13 11.32
C SER A 87 3.59 8.59 12.61
N ILE A 88 3.10 7.63 13.38
CA ILE A 88 2.70 7.88 14.76
C ILE A 88 3.93 7.57 15.60
N LYS A 89 4.51 8.60 16.23
CA LYS A 89 5.43 8.37 17.34
C LYS A 89 4.59 7.83 18.48
N ASP A 90 4.90 6.63 18.94
CA ASP A 90 4.38 6.11 20.20
C ASP A 90 4.64 7.17 21.28
N ALA A 91 3.57 7.61 21.97
CA ALA A 91 3.70 8.44 23.14
C ALA A 91 4.37 7.58 24.22
N LYS A 92 5.61 7.93 24.54
CA LYS A 92 6.40 7.24 25.57
C LYS A 92 5.77 7.41 26.95
#